data_AF-A0A843SKY2-F1
#
_entry.id   AF-A0A843SKY2-F1
#
_cell.length_a   1.000
_cell.length_b   1.000
_cell.length_c   1.000
_cell.angle_alpha   90.00
_cell.angle_beta   90.00
_cell.angle_gamma   90.00
#
_symmetry.space_group_name_H-M   'P 1'
#
loop_
_entity.id
_entity.type
_entity.pdbx_description
1 polymer ?
#
loop_
_entity_poly.entity_id
_entity_poly.type
_entity_poly.pdbx_seq_one_letter_code
_entity_poly.pdbx_strand_id
1 'polypeptide(L)' 'MKLTEIRPGLFLNFDQIVSVRVLPQPEGATYAILQLSNGDKQNITRDEFAAIADEAPRLNARS' A
#
# COMPACT_ATOMS: atom_id res chain seq x y z
N MET A 1 18.48 2.68 -1.05
CA MET A 1 17.07 2.99 -0.80
C MET A 1 16.31 2.80 -2.10
N LYS A 2 15.36 1.86 -2.15
CA LYS A 2 14.57 1.60 -3.34
C LYS A 2 13.23 2.31 -3.15
N LEU A 3 13.09 3.44 -3.82
CA LEU A 3 11.84 4.20 -3.85
C LEU A 3 10.98 3.66 -4.98
N THR A 4 9.76 3.26 -4.67
CA THR A 4 8.78 2.81 -5.65
C THR A 4 7.72 3.88 -5.78
N GLU A 5 7.51 4.35 -7.01
CA GLU A 5 6.44 5.29 -7.29
C GLU A 5 5.10 4.55 -7.25
N ILE A 6 4.27 4.85 -6.26
CA ILE A 6 2.95 4.22 -6.09
C ILE A 6 1.84 5.04 -6.75
N ARG A 7 2.06 6.34 -6.93
CA ARG A 7 1.25 7.25 -7.74
C ARG A 7 2.11 8.43 -8.21
N PRO A 8 1.70 9.17 -9.25
CA PRO A 8 2.48 10.29 -9.77
C PRO A 8 2.90 11.27 -8.67
N GLY A 9 4.22 11.38 -8.46
CA GLY A 9 4.81 12.27 -7.45
C GLY A 9 4.79 11.77 -6.00
N LEU A 10 4.30 10.55 -5.73
CA LEU A 10 4.41 9.88 -4.43
C LEU A 10 5.33 8.67 -4.53
N PHE A 11 6.50 8.81 -3.93
CA PHE A 11 7.51 7.78 -3.85
C PHE A 11 7.48 7.15 -2.47
N LEU A 12 7.33 5.84 -2.43
CA LEU A 12 7.28 5.08 -1.20
C LEU A 12 8.56 4.29 -1.00
N ASN A 13 9.12 4.35 0.21
CA ASN A 13 10.19 3.46 0.62
C ASN A 13 9.58 2.29 1.40
N PHE A 14 9.68 1.08 0.86
CA PHE A 14 9.15 -0.14 1.48
C PHE A 14 9.76 -0.41 2.87
N ASP A 15 11.03 -0.08 3.07
CA ASP A 15 11.72 -0.19 4.37
C ASP A 15 11.13 0.72 5.45
N GLN A 16 10.35 1.74 5.05
CA GLN A 16 9.68 2.66 5.98
C GLN A 16 8.23 2.27 6.25
N ILE A 17 7.73 1.18 5.67
CA ILE A 17 6.37 0.73 5.94
C ILE A 17 6.35 0.00 7.28
N VAL A 18 5.58 0.53 8.23
CA VAL A 18 5.36 -0.11 9.53
C VAL A 18 4.16 -1.04 9.46
N SER A 19 3.06 -0.57 8.85
CA SER A 19 1.86 -1.38 8.71
C SER A 19 1.01 -0.94 7.54
N VAL A 20 0.25 -1.88 6.99
CA VAL A 20 -0.78 -1.61 5.99
C VAL A 20 -2.08 -2.22 6.48
N ARG A 21 -3.11 -1.40 6.66
CA ARG A 21 -4.41 -1.82 7.18
C ARG A 21 -5.47 -1.62 6.12
N VAL A 22 -5.93 -2.74 5.54
CA VAL A 22 -7.08 -2.73 4.62
C VAL A 22 -8.35 -2.36 5.40
N LEU A 23 -9.13 -1.44 4.84
CA LEU A 23 -10.40 -1.04 5.41
C LEU A 23 -11.48 -2.07 5.06
N PRO A 24 -12.32 -2.50 6.02
CA PRO A 24 -13.39 -3.48 5.77
C PRO A 24 -14.50 -2.91 4.86
N GLN A 25 -14.66 -1.59 4.87
CA GLN A 25 -15.49 -0.86 3.91
C GLN A 25 -14.62 0.24 3.30
N PRO A 26 -14.41 0.24 1.97
CA PRO A 26 -13.70 1.33 1.32
C PRO A 26 -14.53 2.61 1.43
N GLU A 27 -13.95 3.64 2.07
CA GLU A 27 -14.55 4.97 2.14
C GLU A 27 -14.12 5.78 0.91
N GLY A 28 -15.03 5.85 -0.06
CA GLY A 28 -14.76 6.50 -1.35
C GLY A 28 -13.67 5.75 -2.13
N ALA A 29 -12.57 6.45 -2.42
CA ALA A 29 -11.42 5.86 -3.12
C ALA A 29 -10.43 5.15 -2.18
N THR A 30 -10.59 5.27 -0.85
CA THR A 30 -9.63 4.71 0.11
C THR A 30 -9.88 3.22 0.32
N TYR A 31 -8.89 2.40 0.03
CA TYR A 31 -8.93 0.96 0.24
C TYR A 31 -8.17 0.53 1.50
N ALA A 32 -7.02 1.13 1.76
CA ALA A 32 -6.20 0.82 2.92
C ALA A 32 -5.53 2.06 3.50
N ILE A 33 -5.13 1.97 4.76
CA ILE A 33 -4.30 2.96 5.44
C ILE A 33 -2.89 2.40 5.55
N LEU A 34 -1.95 3.11 4.96
CA LEU A 34 -0.52 2.86 5.06
C LEU A 34 0.05 3.67 6.21
N GLN A 35 0.79 3.03 7.11
CA GLN A 35 1.52 3.70 8.19
C GLN A 35 3.02 3.59 7.96
N LEU A 36 3.68 4.74 8.01
CA LEU A 36 5.13 4.86 7.83
C LEU A 36 5.87 4.98 9.17
N SER A 37 7.16 4.68 9.16
CA SER A 37 8.04 4.71 10.33
C SER A 37 8.26 6.10 10.90
N ASN A 38 8.01 7.14 10.10
CA ASN A 38 8.01 8.53 10.54
C ASN A 38 6.70 8.94 11.25
N GLY A 39 5.73 8.03 11.39
CA GLY A 39 4.43 8.29 12.00
C GLY A 39 3.36 8.76 11.01
N ASP A 40 3.70 9.03 9.76
CA ASP A 40 2.73 9.43 8.74
C ASP A 40 1.77 8.28 8.42
N LYS A 41 0.52 8.67 8.15
CA LYS A 41 -0.52 7.77 7.68
C LYS A 41 -1.03 8.26 6.34
N GLN A 42 -1.05 7.36 5.36
CA GLN A 42 -1.51 7.66 4.01
C GLN A 42 -2.70 6.77 3.67
N ASN A 43 -3.72 7.40 3.11
CA ASN A 43 -4.84 6.68 2.53
C ASN A 43 -4.43 6.24 1.12
N ILE A 44 -4.44 4.93 0.89
CA ILE A 44 -4.08 4.33 -0.39
C ILE A 44 -5.29 3.65 -1.01
N THR A 45 -5.36 3.74 -2.32
CA THR A 45 -6.34 3.06 -3.17
C THR A 45 -6.01 1.58 -3.32
N ARG A 46 -6.90 0.83 -3.96
CA ARG A 46 -6.69 -0.59 -4.22
C ARG A 46 -5.50 -0.84 -5.15
N ASP A 47 -5.33 0.00 -6.17
CA ASP A 47 -4.21 -0.08 -7.12
C ASP A 47 -2.88 0.23 -6.44
N GLU A 48 -2.83 1.26 -5.58
CA GLU A 48 -1.64 1.56 -4.79
C GLU A 48 -1.33 0.45 -3.78
N PHE A 49 -2.35 -0.11 -3.14
CA PHE A 49 -2.19 -1.29 -2.27
C PHE A 49 -1.65 -2.48 -3.04
N ALA A 50 -2.12 -2.73 -4.27
CA ALA A 50 -1.59 -3.78 -5.12
C ALA A 50 -0.12 -3.53 -5.46
N ALA A 51 0.26 -2.30 -5.85
CA ALA A 51 1.65 -1.94 -6.11
C ALA A 51 2.56 -2.10 -4.87
N ILE A 52 2.01 -1.89 -3.66
CA ILE A 52 2.73 -2.11 -2.41
C ILE A 52 2.83 -3.60 -2.06
N ALA A 53 1.75 -4.35 -2.28
CA ALA A 53 1.65 -5.77 -1.98
C ALA A 53 2.28 -6.67 -3.05
N ASP A 54 2.64 -6.16 -4.24
CA ASP A 54 3.21 -6.92 -5.36
C ASP A 54 4.61 -7.51 -5.09
N GLU A 55 5.18 -7.32 -3.88
CA GLU A 55 6.20 -8.25 -3.35
C GLU A 55 5.62 -9.64 -2.98
N ALA A 56 4.33 -9.88 -3.20
CA ALA A 56 3.82 -11.19 -3.55
C ALA A 56 2.48 -11.06 -4.29
N PRO A 57 2.43 -11.36 -5.60
CA PRO A 57 1.17 -11.76 -6.19
C PRO A 57 0.85 -13.14 -5.62
N ARG A 58 0.23 -13.22 -4.44
CA ARG A 58 -0.60 -14.37 -4.11
C ARG A 58 -1.91 -14.21 -4.87
N LEU A 59 -1.78 -14.24 -6.20
CA LEU A 59 -2.85 -14.70 -7.06
C LEU A 59 -3.22 -16.07 -6.52
N ASN A 60 -4.44 -16.15 -5.98
CA ASN A 60 -5.17 -17.35 -5.63
C ASN A 60 -4.63 -18.62 -6.33
N ALA A 61 -3.74 -19.37 -5.68
CA ALA A 61 -3.52 -20.77 -6.02
C ALA A 61 -4.63 -21.58 -5.35
N ARG A 62 -5.87 -21.39 -5.82
CA ARG A 62 -6.87 -22.45 -5.81
C ARG A 62 -6.62 -23.23 -7.09
N SER A 63 -5.85 -24.32 -6.98
CA SER A 63 -5.80 -25.39 -7.97
C SER A 63 -6.12 -26.70 -7.30
#